data_AF-A0A7Y3F0J1-F1
#
_entry.id   AF-A0A7Y3F0J1-F1
#
_cell.length_a   1.000
_cell.length_b   1.000
_cell.length_c   1.000
_cell.angle_alpha   90.00
_cell.angle_beta   90.00
_cell.angle_gamma   90.00
#
_symmetry.space_group_name_H-M   'P 1'
#
loop_
_entity.id
_entity.type
_entity.pdbx_description
1 polymer ?
#
loop_
_entity_poly.entity_id
_entity_poly.type
_entity_poly.pdbx_seq_one_letter_code
_entity_poly.pdbx_strand_id
1 'polypeptide(L)' 'PLIQIALDSGFNSKATFNRAFKLYSSQTPSEYRKSKRLKS' A
#
# COMPACT_ATOMS: atom_id res chain seq x y z
N PRO A 1 0.21 5.36 9.60
CA PRO A 1 0.27 3.86 9.53
C PRO A 1 -0.45 3.35 8.27
N LEU A 2 -0.05 2.21 7.68
CA LEU A 2 -0.65 1.71 6.42
C LEU A 2 -2.18 1.49 6.52
N ILE A 3 -2.65 1.10 7.71
CA ILE A 3 -4.07 0.92 8.02
C ILE A 3 -4.85 2.23 7.96
N GLN A 4 -4.29 3.33 8.48
CA GLN A 4 -4.96 4.65 8.44
C GLN A 4 -5.18 5.09 7.00
N ILE A 5 -4.15 5.01 6.15
CA ILE A 5 -4.26 5.31 4.70
C ILE A 5 -5.31 4.43 4.04
N ALA A 6 -5.38 3.15 4.40
CA ALA A 6 -6.40 2.23 3.88
C ALA A 6 -7.81 2.69 4.29
N LEU A 7 -8.04 3.02 5.56
CA LEU A 7 -9.32 3.49 6.07
C LEU A 7 -9.73 4.82 5.43
N ASP A 8 -8.81 5.80 5.35
CA ASP A 8 -9.03 7.10 4.71
C ASP A 8 -9.34 6.97 3.21
N SER A 9 -8.82 5.92 2.56
CA SER A 9 -9.10 5.62 1.15
C SER A 9 -10.39 4.80 0.94
N GLY A 10 -11.17 4.54 2.00
CA GLY A 10 -12.43 3.79 1.93
C GLY A 10 -12.30 2.27 2.02
N PHE A 11 -11.12 1.73 2.36
CA PHE A 11 -10.95 0.29 2.56
C PHE A 11 -11.27 -0.11 4.00
N ASN A 12 -12.14 -1.09 4.16
CA ASN A 12 -12.49 -1.66 5.46
C ASN A 12 -11.36 -2.47 6.12
N SER A 13 -10.29 -2.80 5.39
CA SER A 13 -9.16 -3.55 5.95
C SER A 13 -7.83 -3.36 5.20
N LYS A 14 -6.74 -3.59 5.92
CA LYS A 14 -5.37 -3.64 5.36
C LYS A 14 -5.21 -4.70 4.27
N ALA A 15 -5.86 -5.86 4.43
CA ALA A 15 -5.72 -6.95 3.46
C ALA A 15 -6.34 -6.58 2.11
N THR A 16 -7.52 -5.95 2.12
CA THR A 16 -8.19 -5.46 0.92
C THR A 16 -7.37 -4.38 0.22
N PHE A 17 -6.86 -3.40 1.00
CA PHE A 17 -5.97 -2.37 0.49
C PHE A 17 -4.69 -2.96 -0.13
N ASN A 18 -4.02 -3.91 0.53
CA ASN A 18 -2.81 -4.52 0.03
C ASN A 18 -3.03 -5.25 -1.32
N ARG A 19 -4.17 -5.95 -1.47
CA ARG A 19 -4.54 -6.61 -2.72
C ARG A 19 -4.79 -5.59 -3.83
N ALA A 20 -5.61 -4.57 -3.56
CA ALA A 20 -5.92 -3.53 -4.53
C ALA A 20 -4.67 -2.75 -4.96
N PHE A 21 -3.83 -2.37 -4.00
CA PHE A 21 -2.56 -1.67 -4.25
C PHE A 21 -1.63 -2.53 -5.11
N LYS A 22 -1.50 -3.83 -4.83
CA LYS A 22 -0.68 -4.74 -5.64
C LYS A 22 -1.22 -4.90 -7.06
N LEU A 23 -2.53 -4.95 -7.24
CA LEU A 23 -3.14 -5.02 -8.58
C LEU A 23 -2.91 -3.72 -9.37
N TYR A 24 -2.97 -2.57 -8.70
CA TYR A 24 -2.80 -1.25 -9.34
C TYR A 24 -1.34 -0.91 -9.62
N SER A 25 -0.43 -1.13 -8.66
CA SER A 25 0.97 -0.71 -8.75
C SER A 25 1.93 -1.85 -9.11
N SER A 26 1.42 -3.06 -9.33
CA SER A 26 2.18 -4.32 -9.51
C SER A 26 3.15 -4.65 -8.37
N GLN A 27 3.04 -3.98 -7.22
CA GLN A 27 3.96 -4.10 -6.09
C GLN A 27 3.17 -4.01 -4.78
N THR A 28 3.65 -4.65 -3.72
CA THR A 28 3.06 -4.45 -2.39
C THR A 28 3.39 -3.05 -1.86
N PRO A 29 2.56 -2.49 -0.95
CA PRO A 29 2.85 -1.19 -0.35
C PRO A 29 4.22 -1.15 0.38
N SER A 30 4.65 -2.28 0.95
CA SER A 30 5.95 -2.42 1.61
C SER A 30 7.10 -2.34 0.61
N GLU A 31 6.99 -3.03 -0.53
CA GLU A 31 7.98 -2.97 -1.62
C GLU A 31 8.05 -1.55 -2.21
N TYR A 32 6.90 -0.92 -2.45
CA TYR A 32 6.84 0.46 -2.94
C TYR A 32 7.55 1.44 -1.99
N ARG A 33 7.29 1.34 -0.68
CA ARG A 33 7.97 2.17 0.33
C ARG A 33 9.48 1.90 0.37
N LYS A 34 9.90 0.64 0.27
CA LYS A 34 11.32 0.27 0.23
C LYS A 34 12.00 0.83 -1.02
N SER A 35 11.35 0.73 -2.18
CA SER A 35 11.83 1.27 -3.46
C SER A 35 11.98 2.79 -3.41
N LYS A 36 11.01 3.51 -2.83
CA LYS A 36 11.10 4.97 -2.64
C LYS A 36 12.21 5.39 -1.69
N ARG A 37 12.53 4.58 -0.67
CA ARG A 37 13.64 4.84 0.26
C ARG A 37 15.03 4.56 -0.33
N LEU A 38 15.12 3.69 -1.34
CA LEU A 38 16.37 3.31 -2.00
C LEU A 38 16.76 4.25 -3.16
N LYS A 39 15.91 5.21 -3.54
CA LYS A 39 16.20 6.22 -4.57
C LYS A 39 16.81 7.52 -4.00
N SER A 40 17.39 7.48 -2.81
CA SER A 40 18.07 8.62 -2.19
C SER A 40 19.58 8.51 -2.29
#